data_AF-A0A8X7CRU3-F1
#
_entry.id   AF-A0A8X7CRU3-F1
#
_cell.length_a   1.000
_cell.length_b   1.000
_cell.length_c   1.000
_cell.angle_alpha   90.00
_cell.angle_beta   90.00
_cell.angle_gamma   90.00
#
_symmetry.space_group_name_H-M   'P 1'
#
loop_
_entity.id
_entity.type
_entity.pdbx_description
1 polymer ?
#
loop_
_entity_poly.entity_id
_entity_poly.type
_entity_poly.pdbx_seq_one_letter_code
_entity_poly.pdbx_strand_id
1 'polypeptide(L)'
;MIPMISTKKKKKNTATAAEYVADFERAEDYRDNFFELKSKIETLLNKDSGSLLESSSERDVVKLKLPKFELKMFSGDPKEYLTFWSIFSKIHDSEELTAIDKFQYLYQSMEPDSKAARLISSFPITAENYPKAFEQLKLRFVREDLLVQIYVRDLLPLVLKTATTAKNAPDLGTLYDMLETKLRALESLGRTKEKFADFLEPLVESCLLENVLRWWERRRISESTDDATSQISLEKLMCFLRHEVESKKIYV
;
A
#
# COMPACT_ATOMS: atom_id res chain seq x y z
N MET A 1 -65.70 -12.28 -30.80
CA MET A 1 -64.24 -12.35 -31.05
C MET A 1 -63.51 -11.77 -29.84
N ILE A 2 -63.19 -12.57 -28.82
CA ILE A 2 -62.08 -12.39 -27.86
C ILE A 2 -61.66 -13.82 -27.42
N PRO A 3 -60.36 -14.17 -27.35
CA PRO A 3 -59.87 -15.54 -27.54
C PRO A 3 -59.53 -16.31 -26.26
N MET A 4 -59.46 -17.63 -26.44
CA MET A 4 -58.99 -18.67 -25.53
C MET A 4 -57.64 -18.33 -24.88
N ILE A 5 -57.58 -18.36 -23.55
CA ILE A 5 -56.32 -18.35 -22.81
C ILE A 5 -55.78 -19.78 -22.76
N SER A 6 -54.69 -19.97 -23.51
CA SER A 6 -53.89 -21.19 -23.59
C SER A 6 -53.32 -21.59 -22.23
N THR A 7 -53.61 -22.83 -21.83
CA THR A 7 -53.01 -23.52 -20.69
C THR A 7 -51.51 -23.69 -20.90
N LYS A 8 -50.67 -22.91 -20.21
CA LYS A 8 -49.25 -23.23 -20.06
C LYS A 8 -49.10 -24.44 -19.13
N LYS A 9 -48.93 -25.61 -19.75
CA LYS A 9 -48.42 -26.86 -19.15
C LYS A 9 -47.25 -26.56 -18.21
N LYS A 10 -47.44 -26.78 -16.90
CA LYS A 10 -46.34 -27.08 -15.97
C LYS A 10 -45.63 -28.33 -16.49
N LYS A 11 -44.42 -28.21 -17.02
CA LYS A 11 -43.50 -29.35 -17.18
C LYS A 11 -43.16 -29.84 -15.77
N LYS A 12 -43.94 -30.79 -15.25
CA LYS A 12 -43.52 -31.62 -14.13
C LYS A 12 -42.37 -32.49 -14.65
N ASN A 13 -41.16 -32.27 -14.13
CA ASN A 13 -40.07 -33.23 -14.25
C ASN A 13 -40.55 -34.55 -13.64
N THR A 14 -40.94 -35.49 -14.48
CA THR A 14 -41.16 -36.88 -14.09
C THR A 14 -39.88 -37.63 -14.42
N ALA A 15 -38.80 -37.31 -13.70
CA ALA A 15 -37.70 -38.24 -13.58
C ALA A 15 -38.20 -39.39 -12.71
N THR A 16 -38.11 -40.60 -13.24
CA THR A 16 -38.72 -41.79 -12.64
C THR A 16 -37.89 -42.18 -11.42
N ALA A 17 -38.51 -42.71 -10.35
CA ALA A 17 -37.78 -43.09 -9.13
C ALA A 17 -36.57 -44.00 -9.41
N ALA A 18 -36.63 -44.82 -10.47
CA ALA A 18 -35.53 -45.65 -10.95
C ALA A 18 -34.31 -44.85 -11.47
N GLU A 19 -34.51 -43.69 -12.09
CA GLU A 19 -33.41 -42.83 -12.57
C GLU A 19 -32.67 -42.18 -11.40
N TYR A 20 -33.40 -41.76 -10.35
CA TYR A 20 -32.78 -41.23 -9.13
C TYR A 20 -31.98 -42.29 -8.35
N VAL A 21 -32.47 -43.53 -8.32
CA VAL A 21 -31.74 -44.65 -7.70
C VAL A 21 -30.48 -44.95 -8.51
N ALA A 22 -30.58 -45.02 -9.83
CA ALA A 22 -29.41 -45.26 -10.70
C ALA A 22 -28.36 -44.13 -10.59
N ASP A 23 -28.79 -42.87 -10.49
CA ASP A 23 -27.89 -41.74 -10.28
C ASP A 23 -27.23 -41.77 -8.88
N PHE A 24 -27.96 -42.22 -7.86
CA PHE A 24 -27.42 -42.39 -6.51
C PHE A 24 -26.38 -43.51 -6.45
N GLU A 25 -26.67 -44.68 -7.03
CA GLU A 25 -25.72 -45.79 -7.13
C GLU A 25 -24.46 -45.38 -7.90
N ARG A 26 -24.63 -44.65 -9.01
CA ARG A 26 -23.50 -44.12 -9.76
C ARG A 26 -22.64 -43.16 -8.93
N ALA A 27 -23.26 -42.35 -8.08
CA ALA A 27 -22.54 -41.44 -7.18
C ALA A 27 -21.79 -42.18 -6.07
N GLU A 28 -22.33 -43.29 -5.56
CA GLU A 28 -21.61 -44.17 -4.63
C GLU A 28 -20.43 -44.87 -5.30
N ASP A 29 -20.60 -45.38 -6.52
CA ASP A 29 -19.49 -45.95 -7.30
C ASP A 29 -18.36 -44.95 -7.55
N TYR A 30 -18.70 -43.68 -7.85
CA TYR A 30 -17.69 -42.63 -7.98
C TYR A 30 -16.96 -42.35 -6.66
N ARG A 31 -17.68 -42.38 -5.55
CA ARG A 31 -17.13 -42.16 -4.21
C ARG A 31 -16.15 -43.28 -3.84
N ASP A 32 -16.51 -44.53 -4.11
CA ASP A 32 -15.66 -45.68 -3.80
C ASP A 32 -14.41 -45.71 -4.66
N ASN A 33 -14.54 -45.45 -5.97
CA ASN A 33 -13.40 -45.30 -6.87
C ASN A 33 -12.46 -44.15 -6.44
N PHE A 34 -13.02 -43.05 -5.94
CA PHE A 34 -12.23 -41.93 -5.41
C PHE A 34 -11.44 -42.34 -4.16
N PHE A 35 -12.06 -43.07 -3.23
CA PHE A 35 -11.37 -43.57 -2.03
C PHE A 35 -10.28 -44.60 -2.37
N GLU A 36 -10.53 -45.49 -3.33
CA GLU A 36 -9.54 -46.45 -3.78
C GLU A 36 -8.34 -45.77 -4.43
N LEU A 37 -8.58 -44.78 -5.31
CA LEU A 37 -7.51 -44.01 -5.95
C LEU A 37 -6.71 -43.21 -4.92
N LYS A 38 -7.40 -42.59 -3.95
CA LYS A 38 -6.77 -41.88 -2.83
C LYS A 38 -5.89 -42.81 -1.99
N SER A 39 -6.38 -44.00 -1.66
CA SER A 39 -5.60 -45.00 -0.92
C SER A 39 -4.36 -45.44 -1.70
N LYS A 40 -4.48 -45.69 -3.02
CA LYS A 40 -3.33 -46.04 -3.87
C LYS A 40 -2.27 -44.93 -3.87
N ILE A 41 -2.68 -43.67 -3.99
CA ILE A 41 -1.76 -42.51 -3.93
C ILE A 41 -1.08 -42.43 -2.56
N GLU A 42 -1.82 -42.60 -1.46
CA GLU A 42 -1.26 -42.57 -0.10
C GLU A 42 -0.25 -43.71 0.14
N THR A 43 -0.51 -44.91 -0.38
CA THR A 43 0.44 -46.04 -0.27
C THR A 43 1.71 -45.83 -1.10
N LEU A 44 1.61 -45.18 -2.26
CA LEU A 44 2.78 -44.85 -3.09
C LEU A 44 3.61 -43.74 -2.45
N LEU A 45 2.97 -42.74 -1.85
CA LEU A 45 3.64 -41.66 -1.12
C LEU A 45 4.38 -42.19 0.12
N ASN A 46 3.79 -43.15 0.84
CA ASN A 46 4.42 -43.76 2.02
C ASN A 46 5.55 -44.73 1.68
N LYS A 47 5.55 -45.34 0.49
CA LYS A 47 6.58 -46.30 0.08
C LYS A 47 7.94 -45.64 -0.23
N ASP A 48 7.94 -44.33 -0.53
CA ASP A 48 9.16 -43.53 -0.74
C ASP A 48 9.76 -42.96 0.56
N SER A 49 9.21 -43.27 1.75
CA SER A 49 9.60 -42.61 3.02
C SER A 49 9.75 -43.56 4.22
N GLY A 50 10.31 -44.77 4.05
CA GLY A 50 10.84 -45.55 5.19
C GLY A 50 12.32 -45.22 5.40
N SER A 51 12.85 -44.75 6.52
CA SER A 51 12.54 -45.06 7.93
C SER A 51 13.03 -43.97 8.89
N LEU A 52 12.22 -43.55 9.88
CA LEU A 52 12.46 -43.74 11.33
C LEU A 52 11.30 -43.08 12.10
N LEU A 53 10.93 -43.69 13.22
CA LEU A 53 9.65 -43.59 13.93
C LEU A 53 9.49 -42.36 14.85
N GLU A 54 8.20 -42.02 15.04
CA GLU A 54 7.53 -41.45 16.23
C GLU A 54 7.85 -40.01 16.68
N SER A 55 6.98 -39.07 16.33
CA SER A 55 5.88 -38.61 17.21
C SER A 55 5.34 -37.26 16.76
N SER A 56 4.04 -37.21 16.49
CA SER A 56 3.15 -36.03 16.49
C SER A 56 3.69 -34.73 15.89
N SER A 57 3.42 -34.47 14.60
CA SER A 57 3.57 -33.13 14.06
C SER A 57 2.63 -32.82 12.90
N GLU A 58 2.10 -31.61 13.00
CA GLU A 58 1.29 -30.85 12.06
C GLU A 58 1.77 -30.98 10.60
N ARG A 59 0.82 -30.88 9.68
CA ARG A 59 0.99 -30.79 8.23
C ARG A 59 2.21 -29.92 7.84
N ASP A 60 3.27 -30.56 7.33
CA ASP A 60 4.35 -29.89 6.61
C ASP A 60 3.83 -29.50 5.21
N VAL A 61 3.12 -28.37 5.17
CA VAL A 61 3.18 -27.48 4.01
C VAL A 61 4.66 -27.16 3.85
N VAL A 62 5.22 -27.34 2.64
CA VAL A 62 6.54 -26.78 2.30
C VAL A 62 6.45 -25.27 2.49
N LYS A 63 6.70 -24.82 3.72
CA LYS A 63 6.85 -23.43 4.09
C LYS A 63 8.16 -23.04 3.45
N LEU A 64 8.06 -22.39 2.28
CA LEU A 64 9.11 -21.47 1.85
C LEU A 64 9.48 -20.69 3.11
N LYS A 65 10.69 -20.88 3.64
CA LYS A 65 11.22 -20.07 4.74
C LYS A 65 11.52 -18.69 4.16
N LEU A 66 10.45 -17.98 3.81
CA LEU A 66 10.45 -16.55 3.65
C LEU A 66 10.98 -16.00 4.97
N PRO A 67 11.84 -14.96 4.93
CA PRO A 67 12.14 -14.20 6.13
C PRO A 67 10.83 -13.93 6.86
N LYS A 68 10.77 -14.27 8.16
CA LYS A 68 9.57 -14.01 8.95
C LYS A 68 9.21 -12.54 8.73
N PHE A 69 7.94 -12.26 8.44
CA PHE A 69 7.49 -10.89 8.28
C PHE A 69 7.76 -10.14 9.58
N GLU A 70 8.81 -9.35 9.60
CA GLU A 70 9.14 -8.51 10.75
C GLU A 70 8.25 -7.29 10.69
N LEU A 71 7.43 -7.11 11.73
CA LEU A 71 6.70 -5.87 11.92
C LEU A 71 7.73 -4.75 12.00
N LYS A 72 7.65 -3.81 11.05
CA LYS A 72 8.46 -2.59 11.11
C LYS A 72 8.16 -1.91 12.43
N MET A 73 9.19 -1.77 13.25
CA MET A 73 9.05 -1.12 14.55
C MET A 73 8.82 0.37 14.35
N PHE A 74 7.96 0.94 15.19
CA PHE A 74 7.68 2.37 15.22
C PHE A 74 8.24 2.99 16.49
N SER A 75 9.17 3.92 16.33
CA SER A 75 9.80 4.65 17.44
C SER A 75 8.96 5.83 17.95
N GLY A 76 8.03 6.31 17.11
CA GLY A 76 7.38 7.60 17.24
C GLY A 76 7.99 8.68 16.35
N ASP A 77 8.99 8.38 15.51
CA ASP A 77 9.44 9.28 14.46
C ASP A 77 8.36 9.41 13.36
N PRO A 78 7.82 10.62 13.11
CA PRO A 78 6.86 10.84 12.02
C PRO A 78 7.34 10.32 10.65
N LYS A 79 8.65 10.33 10.37
CA LYS A 79 9.22 9.82 9.11
C LYS A 79 9.01 8.32 8.93
N GLU A 80 8.94 7.56 10.02
CA GLU A 80 8.75 6.10 10.01
C GLU A 80 7.28 5.71 9.94
N TYR A 81 6.38 6.61 10.36
CA TYR A 81 4.95 6.34 10.50
C TYR A 81 4.36 5.75 9.22
N LEU A 82 4.82 6.24 8.08
CA LEU A 82 4.32 5.86 6.78
C LEU A 82 4.65 4.42 6.40
N THR A 83 5.91 4.05 6.62
CA THR A 83 6.35 2.67 6.43
C THR A 83 5.72 1.73 7.45
N PHE A 84 5.55 2.20 8.69
CA PHE A 84 4.81 1.45 9.70
C PHE A 84 3.35 1.22 9.29
N TRP A 85 2.65 2.26 8.85
CA TRP A 85 1.22 2.20 8.51
C TRP A 85 0.94 1.37 7.26
N SER A 86 1.80 1.40 6.24
CA SER A 86 1.64 0.56 5.04
C SER A 86 1.64 -0.94 5.35
N ILE A 87 2.28 -1.33 6.45
CA ILE A 87 2.32 -2.69 6.98
C ILE A 87 1.18 -2.92 7.97
N PHE A 88 1.04 -2.02 8.95
CA PHE A 88 0.12 -2.19 10.08
C PHE A 88 -1.36 -2.01 9.71
N SER A 89 -1.67 -1.26 8.65
CA SER A 89 -3.05 -1.09 8.14
C SER A 89 -3.74 -2.43 7.88
N LYS A 90 -3.03 -3.42 7.33
CA LYS A 90 -3.58 -4.77 7.10
C LYS A 90 -4.03 -5.46 8.39
N ILE A 91 -3.35 -5.19 9.50
CA ILE A 91 -3.72 -5.71 10.83
C ILE A 91 -4.87 -4.90 11.41
N HIS A 92 -4.82 -3.57 11.27
CA HIS A 92 -5.86 -2.66 11.73
C HIS A 92 -7.22 -2.95 11.06
N ASP A 93 -7.21 -3.20 9.75
CA ASP A 93 -8.39 -3.37 8.91
C ASP A 93 -8.89 -4.82 8.87
N SER A 94 -8.13 -5.80 9.39
CA SER A 94 -8.53 -7.20 9.37
C SER A 94 -9.77 -7.45 10.24
N GLU A 95 -10.82 -8.05 9.67
CA GLU A 95 -12.02 -8.48 10.41
C GLU A 95 -11.80 -9.80 11.17
N GLU A 96 -10.76 -10.57 10.82
CA GLU A 96 -10.45 -11.85 11.45
C GLU A 96 -9.79 -11.67 12.83
N LEU A 97 -9.20 -10.50 13.10
CA LEU A 97 -8.50 -10.20 14.33
C LEU A 97 -9.39 -9.46 15.33
N THR A 98 -9.39 -9.91 16.59
CA THR A 98 -10.09 -9.19 17.65
C THR A 98 -9.38 -7.87 17.98
N ALA A 99 -10.09 -6.93 18.59
CA ALA A 99 -9.48 -5.69 19.05
C ALA A 99 -8.32 -5.91 20.03
N ILE A 100 -8.37 -7.00 20.81
CA ILE A 100 -7.29 -7.38 21.74
C ILE A 100 -6.07 -7.85 20.96
N ASP A 101 -6.25 -8.71 19.96
CA ASP A 101 -5.14 -9.21 19.12
C ASP A 101 -4.49 -8.06 18.37
N LYS A 102 -5.30 -7.16 17.78
CA LYS A 102 -4.81 -5.94 17.13
C LYS A 102 -3.99 -5.06 18.08
N PHE A 103 -4.39 -4.99 19.35
CA PHE A 103 -3.66 -4.23 20.35
C PHE A 103 -2.34 -4.93 20.74
N GLN A 104 -2.33 -6.26 20.86
CA GLN A 104 -1.08 -6.99 21.07
C GLN A 104 -0.10 -6.79 19.92
N TYR A 105 -0.58 -6.84 18.68
CA TYR A 105 0.23 -6.50 17.50
C TYR A 105 0.71 -5.05 17.53
N LEU A 106 -0.15 -4.10 17.93
CA LEU A 106 0.25 -2.70 18.06
C LEU A 106 1.38 -2.55 19.07
N TYR A 107 1.26 -3.19 20.24
CA TYR A 107 2.28 -3.19 21.29
C TYR A 107 3.61 -3.76 20.80
N GLN A 108 3.57 -4.91 20.11
CA GLN A 108 4.76 -5.55 19.56
C GLN A 108 5.39 -4.77 18.39
N SER A 109 4.63 -3.89 17.74
CA SER A 109 5.12 -3.07 16.63
C SER A 109 5.78 -1.77 17.10
N MET A 110 5.89 -1.52 18.41
CA MET A 110 6.56 -0.33 18.94
C MET A 110 8.01 -0.65 19.29
N GLU A 111 8.94 0.21 18.88
CA GLU A 111 10.35 0.02 19.22
C GLU A 111 10.56 0.09 20.75
N PRO A 112 11.29 -0.85 21.36
CA PRO A 112 11.59 -0.83 22.79
C PRO A 112 12.17 0.52 23.26
N ASP A 113 11.80 0.96 24.47
CA ASP A 113 12.23 2.23 25.10
C ASP A 113 11.86 3.54 24.36
N SER A 114 11.20 3.44 23.22
CA SER A 114 10.79 4.56 22.39
C SER A 114 9.63 5.36 22.99
N LYS A 115 9.37 6.55 22.43
CA LYS A 115 8.26 7.39 22.86
C LYS A 115 6.91 6.75 22.51
N ALA A 116 6.84 6.07 21.37
CA ALA A 116 5.64 5.35 20.95
C ALA A 116 5.35 4.15 21.87
N ALA A 117 6.37 3.36 22.22
CA ALA A 117 6.21 2.24 23.15
C ALA A 117 5.68 2.68 24.52
N ARG A 118 6.23 3.77 25.09
CA ARG A 118 5.76 4.32 26.38
C ARG A 118 4.30 4.79 26.33
N LEU A 119 3.87 5.33 25.19
CA LEU A 119 2.47 5.73 25.02
C LEU A 119 1.57 4.51 24.98
N ILE A 120 1.90 3.52 24.15
CA ILE A 120 1.08 2.31 23.97
C ILE A 120 1.05 1.47 25.26
N SER A 121 2.15 1.38 26.00
CA SER A 121 2.21 0.66 27.28
C SER A 121 1.47 1.35 28.43
N SER A 122 1.12 2.63 28.29
CA SER A 122 0.32 3.34 29.30
C SER A 122 -1.15 2.91 29.31
N PHE A 123 -1.62 2.23 28.26
CA PHE A 123 -2.97 1.73 28.15
C PHE A 123 -3.00 0.23 28.49
N PRO A 124 -3.90 -0.22 29.39
CA PRO A 124 -4.15 -1.65 29.59
C PRO A 124 -4.63 -2.30 28.29
N ILE A 125 -4.06 -3.46 27.94
CA ILE A 125 -4.41 -4.22 26.73
C ILE A 125 -5.83 -4.78 26.87
N THR A 126 -6.81 -4.00 26.43
CA THR A 126 -8.23 -4.37 26.43
C THR A 126 -8.88 -3.94 25.10
N ALA A 127 -9.97 -4.62 24.73
CA ALA A 127 -10.69 -4.31 23.49
C ALA A 127 -11.16 -2.84 23.42
N GLU A 128 -11.63 -2.31 24.53
CA GLU A 128 -12.13 -0.93 24.65
C GLU A 128 -11.04 0.14 24.55
N ASN A 129 -9.80 -0.22 24.94
CA ASN A 129 -8.68 0.70 24.95
C ASN A 129 -7.90 0.71 23.64
N TYR A 130 -8.00 -0.35 22.81
CA TYR A 130 -7.37 -0.38 21.50
C TYR A 130 -7.65 0.87 20.65
N PRO A 131 -8.91 1.26 20.38
CA PRO A 131 -9.19 2.43 19.55
C PRO A 131 -8.64 3.71 20.18
N LYS A 132 -8.71 3.85 21.50
CA LYS A 132 -8.19 5.02 22.25
C LYS A 132 -6.66 5.11 22.17
N ALA A 133 -5.96 4.00 22.40
CA ALA A 133 -4.51 3.94 22.34
C ALA A 133 -4.00 4.26 20.92
N PHE A 134 -4.67 3.72 19.91
CA PHE A 134 -4.32 3.95 18.51
C PHE A 134 -4.60 5.39 18.06
N GLU A 135 -5.72 5.98 18.48
CA GLU A 135 -6.03 7.39 18.22
C GLU A 135 -4.99 8.31 18.88
N GLN A 136 -4.61 8.04 20.12
CA GLN A 136 -3.57 8.82 20.81
C GLN A 136 -2.20 8.69 20.13
N LEU A 137 -1.86 7.50 19.62
CA LEU A 137 -0.65 7.29 18.83
C LEU A 137 -0.64 8.18 17.58
N LYS A 138 -1.76 8.21 16.84
CA LYS A 138 -1.93 9.11 15.69
C LYS A 138 -1.80 10.57 16.11
N LEU A 139 -2.55 11.01 17.12
CA LEU A 139 -2.58 12.41 17.53
C LEU A 139 -1.21 12.92 18.01
N ARG A 140 -0.44 12.06 18.70
CA ARG A 140 0.86 12.43 19.28
C ARG A 140 2.00 12.43 18.27
N PHE A 141 2.04 11.46 17.36
CA PHE A 141 3.19 11.23 16.47
C PHE A 141 2.89 11.52 15.00
N VAL A 142 1.62 11.62 14.62
CA VAL A 142 1.16 11.89 13.26
C VAL A 142 0.54 13.29 13.23
N ARG A 143 1.36 14.30 13.50
CA ARG A 143 0.96 15.68 13.27
C ARG A 143 1.13 15.99 11.79
N GLU A 144 0.02 16.08 11.07
CA GLU A 144 0.00 16.36 9.63
C GLU A 144 0.80 17.63 9.30
N ASP A 145 0.68 18.66 10.13
CA ASP A 145 1.41 19.93 10.01
C ASP A 145 2.93 19.78 10.17
N LEU A 146 3.37 18.87 11.05
CA LEU A 146 4.79 18.63 11.31
C LEU A 146 5.44 17.85 10.17
N LEU A 147 4.70 16.93 9.55
CA LEU A 147 5.18 16.21 8.36
C LEU A 147 5.44 17.21 7.22
N VAL A 148 4.47 18.09 6.93
CA VAL A 148 4.67 19.17 5.94
C VAL A 148 5.90 20.01 6.28
N GLN A 149 6.05 20.42 7.55
CA GLN A 149 7.20 21.19 7.98
C GLN A 149 8.54 20.45 7.81
N ILE A 150 8.58 19.15 8.09
CA ILE A 150 9.77 18.31 7.88
C ILE A 150 10.14 18.25 6.40
N TYR A 151 9.16 18.07 5.50
CA TYR A 151 9.45 17.96 4.07
C TYR A 151 9.79 19.30 3.42
N VAL A 152 9.12 20.39 3.81
CA VAL A 152 9.52 21.75 3.42
C VAL A 152 10.96 22.00 3.90
N ARG A 153 11.28 21.65 5.15
CA ARG A 153 12.65 21.72 5.67
C ARG A 153 13.65 20.81 4.96
N ASP A 154 13.23 19.67 4.41
CA ASP A 154 14.08 18.79 3.60
C ASP A 154 14.27 19.34 2.16
N LEU A 155 13.35 20.18 1.66
CA LEU A 155 13.45 20.87 0.37
C LEU A 155 14.24 22.19 0.46
N LEU A 156 14.23 22.87 1.59
CA LEU A 156 14.99 24.12 1.81
C LEU A 156 16.52 23.97 1.56
N PRO A 157 17.21 22.88 1.95
CA PRO A 157 18.60 22.65 1.60
C PRO A 157 18.88 22.62 0.09
N LEU A 158 17.91 22.16 -0.71
CA LEU A 158 17.97 22.15 -2.17
C LEU A 158 17.89 23.57 -2.74
N VAL A 159 16.99 24.40 -2.21
CA VAL A 159 16.88 25.85 -2.50
C VAL A 159 18.19 26.57 -2.13
N LEU A 160 18.74 26.29 -0.95
CA LEU A 160 19.96 26.94 -0.50
C LEU A 160 21.16 26.53 -1.37
N LYS A 161 21.30 25.24 -1.69
CA LYS A 161 22.41 24.74 -2.53
C LYS A 161 22.44 25.39 -3.91
N THR A 162 21.28 25.63 -4.51
CA THR A 162 21.13 26.27 -5.82
C THR A 162 21.31 27.77 -5.77
N ALA A 163 20.81 28.44 -4.73
CA ALA A 163 20.90 29.90 -4.57
C ALA A 163 22.31 30.40 -4.16
N THR A 164 23.05 29.66 -3.32
CA THR A 164 24.32 30.17 -2.75
C THR A 164 25.57 29.78 -3.52
N THR A 165 25.48 28.83 -4.46
CA THR A 165 26.67 28.16 -5.01
C THR A 165 26.62 28.07 -6.53
N ALA A 166 26.75 29.21 -7.23
CA ALA A 166 26.79 29.25 -8.70
C ALA A 166 27.89 28.35 -9.33
N LYS A 167 28.95 28.01 -8.58
CA LYS A 167 30.04 27.11 -9.03
C LYS A 167 29.80 25.62 -8.73
N ASN A 168 28.89 25.28 -7.81
CA ASN A 168 28.59 23.89 -7.39
C ASN A 168 27.08 23.57 -7.50
N ALA A 169 26.34 24.36 -8.28
CA ALA A 169 24.93 24.12 -8.53
C ALA A 169 24.81 22.77 -9.27
N PRO A 170 23.92 21.87 -8.83
CA PRO A 170 23.65 20.65 -9.58
C PRO A 170 23.20 21.01 -10.99
N ASP A 171 23.58 20.20 -11.99
CA ASP A 171 23.01 20.32 -13.32
C ASP A 171 21.48 20.14 -13.25
N LEU A 172 20.77 20.64 -14.27
CA LEU A 172 19.31 20.62 -14.28
C LEU A 172 18.72 19.21 -14.16
N GLY A 173 19.40 18.18 -14.69
CA GLY A 173 18.99 16.78 -14.58
C GLY A 173 19.12 16.27 -13.15
N THR A 174 20.27 16.50 -12.51
CA THR A 174 20.48 16.14 -11.10
C THR A 174 19.49 16.88 -10.19
N LEU A 175 19.22 18.15 -10.46
CA LEU A 175 18.22 18.93 -9.72
C LEU A 175 16.81 18.32 -9.88
N TYR A 176 16.43 18.00 -11.11
CA TYR A 176 15.14 17.39 -11.43
C TYR A 176 14.97 16.04 -10.72
N ASP A 177 15.98 15.16 -10.77
CA ASP A 177 15.93 13.84 -10.11
C ASP A 177 15.81 13.98 -8.59
N MET A 178 16.51 14.95 -8.00
CA MET A 178 16.40 15.26 -6.58
C MET A 178 15.00 15.79 -6.21
N LEU A 179 14.45 16.71 -6.99
CA LEU A 179 13.09 17.24 -6.80
C LEU A 179 12.04 16.14 -6.95
N GLU A 180 12.12 15.33 -8.02
CA GLU A 180 11.20 14.21 -8.26
C GLU A 180 11.27 13.19 -7.12
N THR A 181 12.46 12.86 -6.62
CA THR A 181 12.62 11.93 -5.48
C THR A 181 11.91 12.46 -4.24
N LYS A 182 12.04 13.76 -3.95
CA LYS A 182 11.39 14.37 -2.78
C LYS A 182 9.88 14.49 -2.95
N LEU A 183 9.40 14.84 -4.15
CA LEU A 183 7.98 14.89 -4.48
C LEU A 183 7.33 13.49 -4.45
N ARG A 184 8.03 12.46 -4.93
CA ARG A 184 7.55 11.07 -4.86
C ARG A 184 7.51 10.56 -3.42
N ALA A 185 8.49 10.91 -2.59
CA ALA A 185 8.45 10.62 -1.18
C ALA A 185 7.21 11.27 -0.53
N LEU A 186 6.93 12.54 -0.85
CA LEU A 186 5.74 13.28 -0.44
C LEU A 186 4.42 12.60 -0.84
N GLU A 187 4.30 12.15 -2.09
CA GLU A 187 3.13 11.41 -2.60
C GLU A 187 2.94 10.08 -1.86
N SER A 188 4.03 9.35 -1.63
CA SER A 188 3.99 8.05 -0.93
C SER A 188 3.45 8.16 0.48
N LEU A 189 3.46 9.36 1.09
CA LEU A 189 2.87 9.64 2.40
C LEU A 189 1.34 9.69 2.43
N GLY A 190 0.67 9.29 1.35
CA GLY A 190 -0.80 9.25 1.30
C GLY A 190 -1.40 10.66 1.28
N ARG A 191 -0.66 11.64 0.76
CA ARG A 191 -1.11 13.02 0.61
C ARG A 191 -1.11 13.36 -0.87
N THR A 192 -2.29 13.64 -1.39
CA THR A 192 -2.45 14.08 -2.77
C THR A 192 -1.75 15.41 -2.97
N LYS A 193 -1.10 15.59 -4.13
CA LYS A 193 -0.50 16.86 -4.58
C LYS A 193 -1.45 18.05 -4.38
N GLU A 194 -2.75 17.79 -4.46
CA GLU A 194 -3.87 18.70 -4.24
C GLU A 194 -3.73 19.61 -3.00
N LYS A 195 -3.42 19.05 -1.82
CA LYS A 195 -3.44 19.83 -0.56
C LYS A 195 -2.23 20.75 -0.39
N PHE A 196 -1.16 20.49 -1.14
CA PHE A 196 0.15 21.08 -0.90
C PHE A 196 0.76 21.75 -2.14
N ALA A 197 0.12 21.60 -3.30
CA ALA A 197 0.57 22.21 -4.54
C ALA A 197 0.78 23.72 -4.41
N ASP A 198 -0.12 24.40 -3.68
CA ASP A 198 -0.09 25.86 -3.47
C ASP A 198 1.23 26.39 -2.90
N PHE A 199 1.94 25.61 -2.06
CA PHE A 199 3.24 26.02 -1.52
C PHE A 199 4.42 25.22 -2.09
N LEU A 200 4.18 24.03 -2.64
CA LEU A 200 5.22 23.25 -3.30
C LEU A 200 5.67 23.92 -4.59
N GLU A 201 4.76 24.52 -5.36
CA GLU A 201 5.10 25.22 -6.59
C GLU A 201 6.08 26.38 -6.36
N PRO A 202 5.81 27.37 -5.49
CA PRO A 202 6.78 28.44 -5.16
C PRO A 202 8.12 27.90 -4.63
N LEU A 203 8.10 26.78 -3.90
CA LEU A 203 9.30 26.16 -3.35
C LEU A 203 10.15 25.48 -4.43
N VAL A 204 9.51 24.84 -5.41
CA VAL A 204 10.18 24.25 -6.57
C VAL A 204 10.70 25.36 -7.49
N GLU A 205 9.93 26.42 -7.74
CA GLU A 205 10.40 27.61 -8.47
C GLU A 205 11.65 28.21 -7.82
N SER A 206 11.68 28.29 -6.48
CA SER A 206 12.83 28.77 -5.73
C SER A 206 14.07 27.88 -5.84
N CYS A 207 13.94 26.62 -6.27
CA CYS A 207 15.07 25.73 -6.54
C CYS A 207 15.67 25.94 -7.94
N LEU A 208 14.99 26.66 -8.84
CA LEU A 208 15.40 26.79 -10.23
C LEU A 208 16.43 27.90 -10.40
N LEU A 209 17.36 27.69 -11.33
CA LEU A 209 18.26 28.75 -11.79
C LEU A 209 17.46 29.81 -12.55
N GLU A 210 17.88 31.07 -12.43
CA GLU A 210 17.24 32.25 -13.04
C GLU A 210 16.92 32.07 -14.54
N ASN A 211 17.80 31.40 -15.30
CA ASN A 211 17.59 31.15 -16.72
C ASN A 211 16.42 30.17 -16.99
N VAL A 212 16.27 29.15 -16.15
CA VAL A 212 15.21 28.14 -16.26
C VAL A 212 13.88 28.72 -15.77
N LEU A 213 13.92 29.51 -14.69
CA LEU A 213 12.76 30.23 -14.18
C LEU A 213 12.19 31.19 -15.24
N ARG A 214 13.04 31.96 -15.92
CA ARG A 214 12.61 32.84 -17.02
C ARG A 214 12.00 32.09 -18.20
N TRP A 215 12.43 30.86 -18.48
CA TRP A 215 11.82 30.01 -19.52
C TRP A 215 10.44 29.54 -19.10
N TRP A 216 10.33 29.08 -17.85
CA TRP A 216 9.07 28.68 -17.24
C TRP A 216 8.05 29.83 -17.21
N GLU A 217 8.44 31.02 -16.74
CA GLU A 217 7.57 32.20 -16.71
C GLU A 217 7.04 32.59 -18.09
N ARG A 218 7.89 32.53 -19.13
CA ARG A 218 7.47 32.78 -20.52
C ARG A 218 6.45 31.76 -21.00
N ARG A 219 6.64 30.47 -20.67
CA ARG A 219 5.70 29.39 -21.01
C ARG A 219 4.37 29.57 -20.28
N ARG A 220 4.41 29.89 -18.99
CA ARG A 220 3.24 30.11 -18.13
C ARG A 220 2.35 31.24 -18.63
N ILE A 221 2.95 32.36 -19.03
CA ILE A 221 2.21 33.50 -19.59
C ILE A 221 1.55 33.13 -20.94
N SER A 222 2.21 32.32 -21.76
CA SER A 222 1.69 31.90 -23.06
C SER A 222 0.51 30.91 -23.01
N GLU A 223 0.33 30.18 -21.91
CA GLU A 223 -0.72 29.15 -21.72
C GLU A 223 -1.91 29.66 -20.88
N SER A 224 -1.99 30.96 -20.57
CA SER A 224 -3.00 31.55 -19.68
C SER A 224 -4.38 31.75 -20.35
N THR A 225 -5.06 30.64 -20.67
CA THR A 225 -6.50 30.60 -20.91
C THR A 225 -7.12 29.36 -20.27
N ASP A 226 -7.01 29.20 -18.95
CA ASP A 226 -8.09 28.72 -18.09
C ASP A 226 -7.59 28.55 -16.65
N ASP A 227 -8.53 28.79 -15.74
CA ASP A 227 -8.47 28.64 -14.29
C ASP A 227 -7.79 27.31 -13.88
N ALA A 228 -6.51 27.37 -13.51
CA ALA A 228 -5.73 26.19 -13.17
C ALA A 228 -5.54 26.11 -11.66
N THR A 229 -6.21 25.16 -11.03
CA THR A 229 -5.85 24.64 -9.70
C THR A 229 -4.33 24.42 -9.62
N SER A 230 -3.68 24.88 -8.56
CA SER A 230 -2.21 24.88 -8.37
C SER A 230 -1.55 23.51 -8.56
N GLN A 231 -2.29 22.41 -8.37
CA GLN A 231 -1.83 21.06 -8.69
C GLN A 231 -1.48 20.89 -10.17
N ILE A 232 -2.33 21.38 -11.06
CA ILE A 232 -2.12 21.33 -12.51
C ILE A 232 -0.88 22.17 -12.86
N SER A 233 -0.63 23.26 -12.13
CA SER A 233 0.54 24.12 -12.32
C SER A 233 1.85 23.42 -11.91
N LEU A 234 1.89 22.77 -10.74
CA LEU A 234 3.06 22.00 -10.31
C LEU A 234 3.37 20.82 -11.26
N GLU A 235 2.35 20.14 -11.76
CA GLU A 235 2.51 19.06 -12.75
C GLU A 235 3.03 19.58 -14.08
N LYS A 236 2.52 20.72 -14.56
CA LYS A 236 3.04 21.42 -15.74
C LYS A 236 4.51 21.84 -15.55
N LEU A 237 4.87 22.34 -14.37
CA LEU A 237 6.24 22.72 -14.04
C LEU A 237 7.18 21.51 -14.10
N MET A 238 6.83 20.40 -13.44
CA MET A 238 7.65 19.19 -13.48
C MET A 238 7.74 18.59 -14.89
N CYS A 239 6.66 18.68 -15.69
CA CYS A 239 6.67 18.26 -17.09
C CYS A 239 7.62 19.14 -17.94
N PHE A 240 7.59 20.46 -17.75
CA PHE A 240 8.52 21.39 -18.39
C PHE A 240 9.98 21.07 -18.04
N LEU A 241 10.28 20.85 -16.75
CA LEU A 241 11.63 20.51 -16.31
C LEU A 241 12.11 19.19 -16.92
N ARG A 242 11.24 18.16 -16.95
CA ARG A 242 11.54 16.88 -17.61
C ARG A 242 11.90 17.10 -19.08
N HIS A 243 11.07 17.85 -19.82
CA HIS A 243 11.30 18.13 -21.23
C HIS A 243 12.63 18.87 -21.46
N GLU A 244 12.96 19.84 -20.61
CA GLU A 244 14.21 20.61 -20.71
C GLU A 244 15.46 19.78 -20.32
N VAL A 245 15.32 18.79 -19.43
CA VAL A 245 16.37 17.82 -19.13
C VAL A 245 16.60 16.87 -20.31
N GLU A 246 15.51 16.40 -20.93
CA GLU A 246 15.55 15.50 -22.09
C GLU A 246 16.08 16.20 -23.34
N SER A 247 15.67 17.46 -23.59
CA SER A 247 16.15 18.25 -24.72
C SER A 247 17.66 18.49 -24.64
N LYS A 248 18.20 18.76 -23.44
CA LYS A 248 19.66 18.91 -23.22
C LYS A 248 20.45 17.63 -23.41
N LYS A 249 19.85 16.45 -23.18
CA LYS A 249 20.51 15.15 -23.44
C LYS A 249 20.64 14.82 -24.94
N ILE A 250 19.83 15.43 -25.81
CA ILE A 250 19.82 15.18 -27.26
C ILE A 250 20.94 15.96 -27.98
N TYR A 251 21.52 16.99 -27.36
CA TYR A 251 22.56 17.84 -27.96
C TYR A 251 23.98 17.56 -27.44
N VAL A 252 24.21 16.43 -26.75
CA VAL A 252 25.53 15.99 -26.27
C VAL A 252 25.98 14.74 -27.00
#